data_AF-A0A4U6XBL7-F1
#
_entry.id   AF-A0A4U6XBL7-F1
#
_cell.length_a   1.000
_cell.length_b   1.000
_cell.length_c   1.000
_cell.angle_alpha   90.00
_cell.angle_beta   90.00
_cell.angle_gamma   90.00
#
_symmetry.space_group_name_H-M   'P 1'
#
loop_
_entity.id
_entity.type
_entity.pdbx_description
1 polymer ?
#
loop_
_entity_poly.entity_id
_entity_poly.type
_entity_poly.pdbx_seq_one_letter_code
_entity_poly.pdbx_strand_id
1 'polypeptide(L)'
;MSRPMLGSRKRINAEQYKIENVRTTNLCLAGLDILRAVPNVLVIATSSMDTMTDDGHLDRCSIKANLSLLKVPERYEVPRRQFQSYPDASSIHCASVLPIHRDTVLHDLMAGETKDDSPGSHFSIWRGSLETGVFGRFVVNVVTHAQMGHIRHSTCDFFTAVGAVLRCIKQHFRKRSRDDADERQS
;
A
#
# COMPACT_ATOMS: atom_id res chain seq x y z
N MET A 1 -7.43 -37.68 42.13
CA MET A 1 -8.23 -36.80 41.26
C MET A 1 -7.31 -36.10 40.29
N SER A 2 -7.27 -36.59 39.05
CA SER A 2 -6.27 -36.25 38.04
C SER A 2 -6.87 -35.26 37.05
N ARG A 3 -6.29 -34.06 36.95
CA ARG A 3 -6.50 -33.18 35.79
C ARG A 3 -5.19 -33.07 35.02
N PRO A 4 -5.13 -33.63 33.80
CA PRO A 4 -4.59 -32.86 32.68
C PRO A 4 -5.29 -33.24 31.36
N MET A 5 -6.34 -32.53 30.95
CA MET A 5 -7.05 -32.81 29.67
C MET A 5 -7.16 -31.61 28.72
N LEU A 6 -6.93 -30.38 29.19
CA LEU A 6 -7.05 -29.17 28.34
C LEU A 6 -5.78 -28.83 27.54
N GLY A 7 -4.58 -29.12 28.07
CA GLY A 7 -3.32 -28.87 27.35
C GLY A 7 -3.05 -29.85 26.20
N SER A 8 -3.54 -31.09 26.32
CA SER A 8 -3.27 -32.16 25.34
C SER A 8 -4.06 -31.98 24.03
N ARG A 9 -5.32 -31.53 24.11
CA ARG A 9 -6.16 -31.28 22.93
C ARG A 9 -5.65 -30.13 22.04
N LYS A 10 -5.14 -29.04 22.65
CA LYS A 10 -4.54 -27.93 21.89
C LYS A 10 -3.28 -28.35 21.14
N ARG A 11 -2.46 -29.22 21.73
CA ARG A 11 -1.24 -29.76 21.08
C ARG A 11 -1.58 -30.70 19.93
N ILE A 12 -2.56 -31.60 20.09
CA ILE A 12 -2.98 -32.52 19.02
C ILE A 12 -3.51 -31.73 17.81
N ASN A 13 -4.32 -30.69 18.04
CA ASN A 13 -4.85 -29.86 16.95
C ASN A 13 -3.73 -29.07 16.23
N ALA A 14 -2.72 -28.59 16.96
CA ALA A 14 -1.59 -27.88 16.36
C ALA A 14 -0.70 -28.81 15.51
N GLU A 15 -0.44 -30.04 15.97
CA GLU A 15 0.33 -31.02 15.20
C GLU A 15 -0.44 -31.49 13.95
N GLN A 16 -1.75 -31.70 14.05
CA GLN A 16 -2.59 -32.00 12.88
C GLN A 16 -2.58 -30.86 11.86
N TYR A 17 -2.66 -29.61 12.32
CA TYR A 17 -2.59 -28.44 11.44
C TYR A 17 -1.24 -28.36 10.71
N LYS A 18 -0.13 -28.65 11.39
CA LYS A 18 1.20 -28.70 10.74
C LYS A 18 1.27 -29.78 9.67
N ILE A 19 0.80 -30.99 9.98
CA ILE A 19 0.81 -32.12 9.04
C ILE A 19 -0.02 -31.78 7.78
N GLU A 20 -1.21 -31.22 7.97
CA GLU A 20 -2.08 -30.87 6.85
C GLU A 20 -1.50 -29.70 6.03
N ASN A 21 -0.86 -28.74 6.68
CA ASN A 21 -0.18 -27.64 5.99
C ASN A 21 0.99 -28.17 5.12
N VAL A 22 1.82 -29.07 5.66
CA VAL A 22 2.89 -29.73 4.89
C VAL A 22 2.33 -30.52 3.71
N ARG A 23 1.25 -31.27 3.93
CA ARG A 23 0.59 -32.05 2.88
C ARG A 23 0.05 -31.16 1.77
N THR A 24 -0.62 -30.07 2.13
CA THR A 24 -1.18 -29.10 1.19
C THR A 24 -0.08 -28.42 0.39
N THR A 25 1.00 -28.00 1.05
CA THR A 25 2.18 -27.42 0.39
C THR A 25 2.79 -28.38 -0.61
N ASN A 26 3.02 -29.65 -0.24
CA ASN A 26 3.59 -30.64 -1.14
C ASN A 26 2.70 -30.90 -2.37
N LEU A 27 1.38 -30.96 -2.17
CA LEU A 27 0.43 -31.12 -3.27
C LEU A 27 0.45 -29.91 -4.22
N CYS A 28 0.55 -28.70 -3.68
CA CYS A 28 0.68 -27.48 -4.47
C CYS A 28 1.97 -27.48 -5.30
N LEU A 29 3.11 -27.83 -4.69
CA LEU A 29 4.41 -27.92 -5.37
C LEU A 29 4.40 -28.95 -6.50
N ALA A 30 3.80 -30.13 -6.28
CA ALA A 30 3.64 -31.13 -7.33
C ALA A 30 2.75 -30.63 -8.48
N GLY A 31 1.66 -29.92 -8.16
CA GLY A 31 0.81 -29.27 -9.16
C GLY A 31 1.56 -28.22 -9.98
N LEU A 32 2.42 -27.43 -9.35
CA LEU A 32 3.28 -26.46 -10.04
C LEU A 32 4.28 -27.14 -10.98
N ASP A 33 4.87 -28.25 -10.56
CA ASP A 33 5.80 -29.03 -11.40
C ASP A 33 5.09 -29.55 -12.66
N ILE A 34 3.83 -29.98 -12.54
CA ILE A 34 3.00 -30.39 -13.68
C ILE A 34 2.71 -29.19 -14.60
N LEU A 35 2.25 -28.06 -14.05
CA LEU A 35 1.92 -26.87 -14.84
C LEU A 35 3.13 -26.31 -15.57
N ARG A 36 4.32 -26.39 -14.99
CA ARG A 36 5.58 -25.94 -15.59
C ARG A 36 5.93 -26.70 -16.87
N ALA A 37 5.49 -27.96 -17.00
CA ALA A 37 5.73 -28.76 -18.20
C ALA A 37 4.75 -28.45 -19.34
N VAL A 38 3.69 -27.67 -19.09
CA VAL A 38 2.68 -27.35 -20.10
C VAL A 38 3.11 -26.12 -20.90
N PRO A 39 3.30 -26.24 -22.22
CA PRO A 39 3.59 -25.08 -23.05
C PRO A 39 2.42 -24.10 -23.02
N ASN A 40 2.72 -22.80 -22.97
CA ASN A 40 1.75 -21.69 -22.88
C ASN A 40 1.08 -21.47 -21.52
N VAL A 41 1.57 -22.09 -20.44
CA VAL A 41 1.13 -21.77 -19.07
C VAL A 41 2.11 -20.82 -18.41
N LEU A 42 1.59 -19.71 -17.88
CA LEU A 42 2.33 -18.76 -17.03
C LEU A 42 1.73 -18.79 -15.63
N VAL A 43 2.56 -19.11 -14.64
CA VAL A 43 2.17 -19.05 -13.22
C VAL A 43 2.75 -17.79 -12.59
N ILE A 44 1.89 -16.99 -11.96
CA ILE A 44 2.29 -15.80 -11.21
C ILE A 44 1.88 -16.01 -9.76
N ALA A 45 2.86 -15.94 -8.85
CA ALA A 45 2.66 -16.05 -7.42
C ALA A 45 3.13 -14.77 -6.72
N THR A 46 2.39 -14.34 -5.70
CA THR A 46 2.72 -13.18 -4.87
C THR A 46 2.73 -13.60 -3.41
N SER A 47 3.79 -13.25 -2.68
CA SER A 47 3.89 -13.46 -1.23
C SER A 47 3.97 -12.11 -0.55
N SER A 48 3.26 -11.95 0.57
CA SER A 48 3.41 -10.80 1.47
C SER A 48 4.48 -11.01 2.55
N MET A 49 5.14 -12.18 2.55
CA MET A 49 6.21 -12.50 3.49
C MET A 49 7.56 -12.23 2.85
N ASP A 50 8.25 -11.20 3.34
CA ASP A 50 9.52 -10.75 2.75
C ASP A 50 10.68 -11.73 3.01
N THR A 51 10.65 -12.46 4.14
CA THR A 51 11.78 -13.30 4.60
C THR A 51 11.40 -14.75 4.90
N MET A 52 10.10 -15.10 4.90
CA MET A 52 9.62 -16.44 5.29
C MET A 52 8.86 -17.15 4.17
N THR A 53 9.27 -16.92 2.92
CA THR A 53 8.73 -17.70 1.80
C THR A 53 9.42 -19.06 1.75
N ASP A 54 8.64 -20.12 1.57
CA ASP A 54 9.10 -21.50 1.50
C ASP A 54 10.12 -21.72 0.38
N ASP A 55 11.27 -22.32 0.71
CA ASP A 55 12.37 -22.56 -0.23
C ASP A 55 11.91 -23.42 -1.42
N GLY A 56 10.98 -24.36 -1.19
CA GLY A 56 10.42 -25.20 -2.24
C GLY A 56 9.66 -24.42 -3.32
N HIS A 57 9.00 -23.31 -2.96
CA HIS A 57 8.41 -22.38 -3.92
C HIS A 57 9.47 -21.56 -4.62
N LEU A 58 10.46 -21.04 -3.87
CA LEU A 58 11.54 -20.23 -4.43
C LEU A 58 12.35 -21.00 -5.46
N ASP A 59 12.65 -22.28 -5.25
CA ASP A 59 13.42 -23.11 -6.20
C ASP A 59 12.68 -23.35 -7.53
N ARG A 60 11.34 -23.27 -7.52
CA ARG A 60 10.51 -23.47 -8.72
C ARG A 60 10.25 -22.19 -9.50
N CYS A 61 10.52 -21.03 -8.91
CA CYS A 61 10.38 -19.73 -9.58
C CYS A 61 11.56 -19.46 -10.53
N SER A 62 11.27 -19.29 -11.82
CA SER A 62 12.28 -18.85 -12.80
C SER A 62 12.66 -17.38 -12.65
N ILE A 63 11.72 -16.55 -12.20
CA ILE A 63 11.93 -15.11 -11.97
C ILE A 63 11.48 -14.79 -10.55
N LYS A 64 12.36 -14.13 -9.78
CA LYS A 64 12.08 -13.65 -8.43
C LYS A 64 12.20 -12.13 -8.45
N ALA A 65 11.12 -11.45 -8.06
CA ALA A 65 11.10 -10.00 -7.96
C ALA A 65 10.64 -9.63 -6.54
N ASN A 66 11.49 -8.90 -5.83
CA ASN A 66 11.08 -8.26 -4.59
C ASN A 66 10.47 -6.90 -4.94
N LEU A 67 9.17 -6.77 -4.74
CA LEU A 67 8.45 -5.52 -4.95
C LEU A 67 8.50 -4.72 -3.65
N SER A 68 9.46 -3.81 -3.56
CA SER A 68 9.54 -2.86 -2.46
C SER A 68 8.41 -1.83 -2.53
N LEU A 69 8.23 -1.11 -1.42
CA LEU A 69 7.32 0.02 -1.36
C LEU A 69 7.62 1.02 -2.48
N LEU A 70 6.56 1.64 -3.02
CA LEU A 70 6.67 2.67 -4.05
C LEU A 70 7.72 3.71 -3.64
N LYS A 71 8.56 4.11 -4.59
CA LYS A 71 9.53 5.18 -4.36
C LYS A 71 8.79 6.50 -4.15
N VAL A 72 9.44 7.48 -3.51
CA VAL A 72 8.85 8.80 -3.26
C VAL A 72 8.29 9.46 -4.54
N PRO A 73 8.99 9.43 -5.70
CA PRO A 73 8.46 9.99 -6.94
C PRO A 73 7.16 9.28 -7.37
N GLU A 74 7.11 7.95 -7.26
CA GLU A 74 5.94 7.16 -7.65
C GLU A 74 4.75 7.42 -6.72
N ARG A 75 5.01 7.57 -5.41
CA ARG A 75 3.98 7.92 -4.41
C ARG A 75 3.33 9.28 -4.69
N TYR A 76 4.09 10.21 -5.26
CA TYR A 76 3.59 11.52 -5.67
C TYR A 76 2.85 11.46 -7.01
N GLU A 77 3.41 10.75 -7.99
CA GLU A 77 2.86 10.68 -9.35
C GLU A 77 1.51 9.97 -9.41
N VAL A 78 1.28 8.95 -8.58
CA VAL A 78 0.03 8.18 -8.60
C VAL A 78 -1.20 9.07 -8.31
N PRO A 79 -1.27 9.80 -7.18
CA PRO A 79 -2.45 10.63 -6.93
C PRO A 79 -2.45 11.91 -7.78
N ARG A 80 -1.28 12.38 -8.26
CA ARG A 80 -1.20 13.52 -9.19
C ARG A 80 -1.93 13.19 -10.50
N ARG A 81 -1.66 12.01 -11.06
CA ARG A 81 -2.33 11.52 -12.27
C ARG A 81 -3.83 11.34 -12.03
N GLN A 82 -4.23 10.88 -10.85
CA GLN A 82 -5.64 10.76 -10.50
C GLN A 82 -6.34 12.11 -10.52
N PHE A 83 -5.77 13.14 -9.90
CA PHE A 83 -6.33 14.50 -9.95
C PHE A 83 -6.45 15.04 -11.39
N GLN A 84 -5.46 14.73 -12.23
CA GLN A 84 -5.47 15.14 -13.64
C GLN A 84 -6.37 14.30 -14.55
N SER A 85 -6.72 13.07 -14.16
CA SER A 85 -7.61 12.18 -14.92
C SER A 85 -9.10 12.42 -14.65
N TYR A 86 -9.46 13.42 -13.84
CA TYR A 86 -10.84 13.87 -13.63
C TYR A 86 -11.29 15.08 -14.48
N PRO A 87 -10.79 15.36 -15.71
CA PRO A 87 -11.11 16.61 -16.39
C PRO A 87 -12.57 16.66 -16.88
N ASP A 88 -13.20 15.52 -17.19
CA ASP A 88 -14.45 15.50 -17.97
C ASP A 88 -15.69 14.95 -17.26
N ALA A 89 -15.59 14.42 -16.02
CA ALA A 89 -16.72 13.67 -15.43
C ALA A 89 -17.15 14.02 -13.99
N SER A 90 -16.35 14.62 -13.11
CA SER A 90 -16.84 14.81 -11.73
C SER A 90 -15.97 15.68 -10.84
N SER A 91 -16.68 16.51 -10.07
CA SER A 91 -16.42 16.94 -8.70
C SER A 91 -15.16 17.67 -8.30
N ILE A 92 -14.04 17.67 -9.04
CA ILE A 92 -12.84 18.40 -8.63
C ILE A 92 -12.38 19.31 -9.78
N HIS A 93 -12.61 20.62 -9.64
CA HIS A 93 -12.12 21.58 -10.61
C HIS A 93 -10.62 21.84 -10.40
N CYS A 94 -9.79 21.14 -11.17
CA CYS A 94 -8.37 21.38 -11.26
C CYS A 94 -8.06 22.07 -12.60
N ALA A 95 -8.19 23.41 -12.64
CA ALA A 95 -7.93 24.18 -13.86
C ALA A 95 -6.45 24.22 -14.26
N SER A 96 -5.54 23.84 -13.36
CA SER A 96 -4.10 23.90 -13.57
C SER A 96 -3.47 22.53 -13.78
N VAL A 97 -2.48 22.48 -14.68
CA VAL A 97 -1.60 21.32 -14.85
C VAL A 97 -0.73 21.21 -13.60
N LEU A 98 -0.97 20.16 -12.80
CA LEU A 98 -0.16 19.87 -11.63
C LEU A 98 1.30 19.55 -12.00
N PRO A 99 2.28 20.12 -11.27
CA PRO A 99 3.71 19.94 -11.54
C PRO A 99 4.11 18.47 -11.34
N ILE A 100 5.04 17.99 -12.17
CA ILE A 100 5.62 16.65 -11.98
C ILE A 100 6.55 16.64 -10.76
N HIS A 101 6.83 15.45 -10.21
CA HIS A 101 7.66 15.33 -9.01
C HIS A 101 9.01 16.06 -9.09
N ARG A 102 9.65 16.08 -10.26
CA ARG A 102 10.94 16.75 -10.45
C ARG A 102 10.85 18.26 -10.27
N ASP A 103 9.74 18.86 -10.74
CA ASP A 103 9.55 20.30 -10.74
C ASP A 103 9.22 20.80 -9.33
N THR A 104 8.53 19.97 -8.52
CA THR A 104 8.32 20.29 -7.10
C THR A 104 9.62 20.26 -6.31
N VAL A 105 10.54 19.33 -6.61
CA VAL A 105 11.88 19.31 -6.00
C VAL A 105 12.66 20.58 -6.34
N LEU A 106 12.62 21.01 -7.60
CA LEU A 106 13.28 22.24 -8.03
C LEU A 106 12.67 23.47 -7.37
N HIS A 107 11.34 23.51 -7.24
CA HIS A 107 10.64 24.59 -6.56
C HIS A 107 10.99 24.65 -5.07
N ASP A 108 11.10 23.51 -4.38
CA ASP A 108 11.52 23.44 -2.96
C ASP A 108 12.95 23.95 -2.74
N LEU A 109 13.84 23.72 -3.70
CA LEU A 109 15.23 24.18 -3.64
C LEU A 109 15.37 25.68 -3.93
N MET A 110 14.45 26.25 -4.71
CA MET A 110 14.47 27.65 -5.16
C MET A 110 13.64 28.56 -4.24
N ALA A 111 12.57 28.04 -3.65
CA ALA A 111 11.73 28.74 -2.69
C ALA A 111 12.38 28.62 -1.31
N GLY A 112 13.21 29.59 -0.93
CA GLY A 112 13.55 29.80 0.48
C GLY A 112 12.25 29.90 1.31
N GLU A 113 12.29 29.45 2.58
CA GLU A 113 11.18 29.21 3.55
C GLU A 113 10.06 30.28 3.60
N THR A 114 9.35 30.47 2.51
CA THR A 114 8.25 31.41 2.40
C THR A 114 6.98 30.56 2.33
N LYS A 115 6.25 30.58 3.44
CA LYS A 115 4.88 30.04 3.52
C LYS A 115 3.97 30.90 2.65
N ASP A 116 4.05 30.69 1.35
CA ASP A 116 3.05 31.21 0.42
C ASP A 116 1.94 30.16 0.29
N ASP A 117 0.66 30.56 0.28
CA ASP A 117 -0.50 29.65 0.10
C ASP A 117 -0.66 29.22 -1.38
N SER A 118 0.43 29.28 -2.14
CA SER A 118 0.46 28.89 -3.54
C SER A 118 0.21 27.38 -3.69
N PRO A 119 -0.33 26.93 -4.84
CA PRO A 119 -0.47 25.51 -5.13
C PRO A 119 0.84 24.74 -4.92
N GLY A 120 1.99 25.37 -5.24
CA GLY A 120 3.33 24.81 -5.10
C GLY A 120 3.66 24.40 -3.66
N SER A 121 3.37 25.25 -2.66
CA SER A 121 3.67 24.93 -1.25
C SER A 121 2.83 23.78 -0.71
N HIS A 122 1.57 23.69 -1.13
CA HIS A 122 0.70 22.56 -0.81
C HIS A 122 1.20 21.24 -1.42
N PHE A 123 1.82 21.30 -2.61
CA PHE A 123 2.48 20.14 -3.22
C PHE A 123 3.74 19.72 -2.46
N SER A 124 4.54 20.66 -1.98
CA SER A 124 5.71 20.38 -1.15
C SER A 124 5.31 19.70 0.16
N ILE A 125 4.27 20.20 0.82
CA ILE A 125 3.71 19.59 2.05
C ILE A 125 3.17 18.18 1.76
N TRP A 126 2.48 18.01 0.63
CA TRP A 126 1.93 16.72 0.23
C TRP A 126 3.03 15.71 -0.10
N ARG A 127 4.07 16.13 -0.83
CA ARG A 127 5.27 15.32 -1.09
C ARG A 127 5.95 14.90 0.21
N GLY A 128 6.24 15.84 1.11
CA GLY A 128 6.86 15.53 2.41
C GLY A 128 6.03 14.55 3.24
N SER A 129 4.69 14.65 3.17
CA SER A 129 3.79 13.72 3.84
C SER A 129 3.76 12.31 3.23
N LEU A 130 4.15 12.18 1.96
CA LEU A 130 4.23 10.89 1.27
C LEU A 130 5.59 10.21 1.45
N GLU A 131 6.63 10.92 1.90
CA GLU A 131 7.98 10.37 2.12
C GLU A 131 8.04 9.34 3.25
N THR A 132 7.13 9.43 4.22
CA THR A 132 7.08 8.65 5.48
C THR A 132 6.55 7.20 5.36
N GLY A 133 6.70 6.56 4.19
CA GLY A 133 6.47 5.11 4.03
C GLY A 133 5.00 4.69 3.93
N VAL A 134 4.21 5.42 3.15
CA VAL A 134 2.81 5.07 2.87
C VAL A 134 2.72 3.86 1.92
N PHE A 135 1.85 2.89 2.23
CA PHE A 135 1.64 1.71 1.38
C PHE A 135 1.06 2.07 0.01
N GLY A 136 1.54 1.40 -1.04
CA GLY A 136 1.08 1.65 -2.41
C GLY A 136 -0.44 1.51 -2.57
N ARG A 137 -1.06 0.51 -1.91
CA ARG A 137 -2.53 0.34 -1.92
C ARG A 137 -3.28 1.54 -1.35
N PHE A 138 -2.75 2.17 -0.30
CA PHE A 138 -3.35 3.37 0.27
C PHE A 138 -3.15 4.56 -0.67
N VAL A 139 -1.93 4.73 -1.22
CA VAL A 139 -1.63 5.83 -2.16
C VAL A 139 -2.54 5.79 -3.38
N VAL A 140 -2.78 4.59 -3.95
CA VAL A 140 -3.69 4.42 -5.11
C VAL A 140 -5.14 4.78 -4.77
N ASN A 141 -5.57 4.66 -3.50
CA ASN A 141 -6.95 4.93 -3.12
C ASN A 141 -7.14 6.24 -2.35
N VAL A 142 -6.06 7.01 -2.12
CA VAL A 142 -6.09 8.15 -1.21
C VAL A 142 -7.03 9.26 -1.69
N VAL A 143 -7.11 9.50 -3.00
CA VAL A 143 -8.02 10.50 -3.59
C VAL A 143 -9.47 10.05 -3.43
N THR A 144 -9.76 8.79 -3.69
CA THR A 144 -11.10 8.20 -3.51
C THR A 144 -11.52 8.25 -2.03
N HIS A 145 -10.62 7.92 -1.11
CA HIS A 145 -10.88 8.05 0.33
C HIS A 145 -11.11 9.50 0.75
N ALA A 146 -10.36 10.45 0.19
CA ALA A 146 -10.54 11.87 0.45
C ALA A 146 -11.91 12.36 -0.06
N GLN A 147 -12.30 11.94 -1.26
CA GLN A 147 -13.62 12.22 -1.82
C GLN A 147 -14.74 11.69 -0.91
N MET A 148 -14.72 10.40 -0.56
CA MET A 148 -15.78 9.80 0.25
C MET A 148 -15.83 10.31 1.69
N GLY A 149 -14.66 10.60 2.29
CA GLY A 149 -14.56 10.91 3.73
C GLY A 149 -14.58 12.40 4.07
N HIS A 150 -14.18 13.27 3.13
CA HIS A 150 -13.89 14.67 3.43
C HIS A 150 -14.44 15.65 2.41
N ILE A 151 -14.94 15.20 1.25
CA ILE A 151 -15.56 16.06 0.24
C ILE A 151 -17.05 15.74 0.22
N ARG A 152 -17.86 16.62 0.79
CA ARG A 152 -19.32 16.43 0.92
C ARG A 152 -20.13 17.04 -0.23
N HIS A 153 -19.46 17.79 -1.10
CA HIS A 153 -20.10 18.51 -2.19
C HIS A 153 -19.90 17.77 -3.51
N SER A 154 -20.89 17.89 -4.41
CA SER A 154 -20.82 17.36 -5.78
C SER A 154 -19.69 17.97 -6.59
N THR A 155 -19.17 19.13 -6.16
CA THR A 155 -18.00 19.82 -6.69
C THR A 155 -17.16 20.42 -5.56
N CYS A 156 -15.85 20.35 -5.66
CA CYS A 156 -14.88 21.02 -4.79
C CYS A 156 -13.74 21.61 -5.62
N ASP A 157 -13.12 22.64 -5.08
CA ASP A 157 -11.90 23.19 -5.64
C ASP A 157 -10.70 22.25 -5.39
N PHE A 158 -9.64 22.48 -6.14
CA PHE A 158 -8.40 21.71 -6.03
C PHE A 158 -7.80 21.77 -4.61
N PHE A 159 -7.81 22.95 -3.97
CA PHE A 159 -7.23 23.14 -2.64
C PHE A 159 -7.98 22.35 -1.56
N THR A 160 -9.31 22.32 -1.61
CA THR A 160 -10.11 21.48 -0.68
C THR A 160 -9.80 20.01 -0.88
N ALA A 161 -9.62 19.58 -2.13
CA ALA A 161 -9.29 18.19 -2.45
C ALA A 161 -7.90 17.78 -1.94
N VAL A 162 -6.88 18.62 -2.12
CA VAL A 162 -5.54 18.39 -1.56
C VAL A 162 -5.58 18.38 -0.03
N GLY A 163 -6.30 19.33 0.58
CA GLY A 163 -6.50 19.37 2.03
C GLY A 163 -7.17 18.10 2.56
N ALA A 164 -8.15 17.56 1.82
CA ALA A 164 -8.81 16.30 2.13
C ALA A 164 -7.84 15.10 2.04
N VAL A 165 -7.01 15.02 1.01
CA VAL A 165 -5.97 13.99 0.86
C VAL A 165 -4.97 14.05 2.01
N LEU A 166 -4.48 15.24 2.37
CA LEU A 166 -3.58 15.43 3.50
C LEU A 166 -4.20 14.97 4.83
N ARG A 167 -5.50 15.21 5.02
CA ARG A 167 -6.24 14.70 6.19
C ARG A 167 -6.30 13.17 6.19
N CYS A 168 -6.59 12.54 5.06
CA CYS A 168 -6.58 11.08 4.95
C CYS A 168 -5.20 10.49 5.28
N ILE A 169 -4.12 11.07 4.74
CA ILE A 169 -2.75 10.63 5.03
C ILE A 169 -2.45 10.73 6.54
N LYS A 170 -2.77 11.88 7.16
CA LYS A 170 -2.60 12.08 8.61
C LYS A 170 -3.40 11.08 9.45
N GLN A 171 -4.65 10.77 9.05
CA GLN A 171 -5.48 9.78 9.74
C GLN A 171 -4.90 8.37 9.61
N HIS A 172 -4.39 7.99 8.43
CA HIS A 172 -3.76 6.70 8.21
C HIS A 172 -2.56 6.50 9.14
N PHE A 173 -1.68 7.50 9.28
CA PHE A 173 -0.56 7.43 10.22
C PHE A 173 -0.99 7.37 11.68
N ARG A 174 -2.02 8.13 12.08
CA ARG A 174 -2.56 8.06 13.44
C ARG A 174 -3.14 6.69 13.77
N LYS A 175 -3.84 6.06 12.83
CA LYS A 175 -4.39 4.71 13.01
C LYS A 175 -3.27 3.70 13.20
N ARG A 176 -2.27 3.72 12.31
CA ARG A 176 -1.10 2.83 12.41
C ARG A 176 -0.36 2.97 13.74
N SER A 177 -0.13 4.20 14.20
CA SER A 177 0.54 4.45 15.49
C SER A 177 -0.24 3.91 16.70
N ARG A 178 -1.58 3.78 16.60
CA ARG A 178 -2.40 3.16 17.66
C ARG A 178 -2.30 1.64 17.59
N ASP A 179 -2.45 1.07 16.40
CA ASP A 179 -2.33 -0.36 16.19
C ASP A 179 -0.95 -0.88 16.67
N ASP A 180 0.13 -0.16 16.36
CA ASP A 180 1.50 -0.48 16.82
C ASP A 180 1.68 -0.35 18.36
N ALA A 181 0.88 0.49 19.02
CA ALA A 181 0.94 0.69 20.47
C ALA A 181 0.18 -0.41 21.22
N ASP A 182 -0.97 -0.82 20.69
CA ASP A 182 -1.80 -1.89 21.25
C ASP A 182 -1.11 -3.26 21.12
N GLU A 183 -0.38 -3.49 20.02
CA GLU A 183 0.39 -4.73 19.79
C GLU A 183 1.58 -4.89 20.75
N ARG A 184 2.15 -3.78 21.26
CA ARG A 184 3.24 -3.81 22.25
C ARG A 184 2.78 -4.05 23.68
N GLN A 185 1.49 -3.95 23.94
CA GLN A 185 0.89 -4.14 25.27
C GLN A 185 0.21 -5.51 25.45
N SER A 186 0.16 -6.33 24.39
CA SER A 186 -0.39 -7.70 24.40
C SER A 186 0.71 -8.75 24.50
#